data_AF-A0AA87U7F1-F1
#
_entry.id   AF-A0AA87U7F1-F1
#
_cell.length_a   1.000
_cell.length_b   1.000
_cell.length_c   1.000
_cell.angle_alpha   90.00
_cell.angle_beta   90.00
_cell.angle_gamma   90.00
#
_symmetry.space_group_name_H-M   'P 1'
#
loop_
_entity.id
_entity.type
_entity.pdbx_description
1 polymer ?
#
loop_
_entity_poly.entity_id
_entity_poly.type
_entity_poly.pdbx_seq_one_letter_code
_entity_poly.pdbx_strand_id
1 'polypeptide(L)'
;MTYLFSTYWPWMLLALVLGGIVGFATFLRSGKGWWPDAWPGWFKLLSLLFLVGLVVAIFKWLPGLLGHYLETALLFVGSYIVGCFLGSWLASFRSREEIETNEPVAVAEPAPVRVTPPVPTPPAVVTPIPTPAPVRATTAAPVSAAPAGDHIHPGQRPPAVVKGVAALDDLKLIDGVGPVNEGKLNELGIWTFKQIAAWTPANAEWVGSYMAFPGRIEREDWIGQAAQLAKGLGTDVSRQADLGDASAASGFVSSAPAAAPAADGDHPGQRPPAAAKGAATPDNLKRISGIGHVNEEKLNELGIWTFAQIAAWTEANAEWVGSYMAFPGRIEREDWIGQAAKLAKGIETEFSRRVDHGDVPTSS
;
A
#
# COMPACT_ATOMS: atom_id res chain seq x y z
N MET A 1 -13.59 31.67 -18.60
CA MET A 1 -14.52 31.15 -17.57
C MET A 1 -15.67 30.33 -18.13
N THR A 2 -16.55 30.84 -19.00
CA THR A 2 -17.70 30.07 -19.53
C THR A 2 -17.31 28.78 -20.28
N TYR A 3 -16.24 28.83 -21.09
CA TYR A 3 -15.70 27.64 -21.76
C TYR A 3 -15.18 26.60 -20.76
N LEU A 4 -14.39 27.02 -19.77
CA LEU A 4 -13.88 26.15 -18.70
C LEU A 4 -15.03 25.45 -17.95
N PHE A 5 -16.09 26.18 -17.64
CA PHE A 5 -17.26 25.61 -16.98
C PHE A 5 -17.93 24.55 -17.85
N SER A 6 -18.15 24.83 -19.13
CA SER A 6 -18.76 23.86 -20.06
C SER A 6 -17.91 22.61 -20.28
N THR A 7 -16.58 22.72 -20.22
CA THR A 7 -15.66 21.59 -20.45
C THR A 7 -15.46 20.76 -19.19
N TYR A 8 -15.32 21.40 -18.03
CA TYR A 8 -14.89 20.74 -16.80
C TYR A 8 -16.03 20.52 -15.79
N TRP A 9 -17.29 20.84 -16.11
CA TRP A 9 -18.41 20.67 -15.17
C TRP A 9 -18.54 19.27 -14.53
N PRO A 10 -18.27 18.12 -15.20
CA PRO A 10 -18.40 16.81 -14.55
C PRO A 10 -17.34 16.64 -13.45
N TRP A 11 -16.13 17.11 -13.71
CA TRP A 11 -15.01 17.07 -12.78
C TRP A 11 -15.20 18.07 -11.63
N MET A 12 -15.81 19.23 -11.90
CA MET A 12 -16.19 20.18 -10.87
C MET A 12 -17.28 19.61 -9.95
N LEU A 13 -18.26 18.90 -10.50
CA LEU A 13 -19.25 18.18 -9.68
C LEU A 13 -18.59 17.11 -8.82
N LEU A 14 -17.65 16.33 -9.38
CA LEU A 14 -16.90 15.34 -8.60
C LEU A 14 -16.15 16.00 -7.44
N ALA A 15 -15.42 17.09 -7.70
CA ALA A 15 -14.71 17.85 -6.68
C ALA A 15 -15.66 18.39 -5.59
N LEU A 16 -16.82 18.89 -6.00
CA LEU A 16 -17.87 19.37 -5.09
C LEU A 16 -18.43 18.24 -4.22
N VAL A 17 -18.70 17.05 -4.80
CA VAL A 17 -19.19 15.89 -4.06
C VAL A 17 -18.14 15.39 -3.07
N LEU A 18 -16.88 15.26 -3.50
CA LEU A 18 -15.77 14.88 -2.63
C LEU A 18 -15.60 15.86 -1.47
N GLY A 19 -15.64 17.16 -1.75
CA GLY A 19 -15.66 18.19 -0.72
C GLY A 19 -16.83 18.01 0.24
N GLY A 20 -18.03 17.73 -0.28
CA GLY A 20 -19.24 17.44 0.50
C GLY A 20 -19.03 16.29 1.48
N ILE A 21 -18.49 15.17 1.03
CA ILE A 21 -18.21 14.00 1.86
C ILE A 21 -17.22 14.35 2.97
N VAL A 22 -16.12 15.03 2.63
CA VAL A 22 -15.07 15.42 3.59
C VAL A 22 -15.62 16.42 4.60
N GLY A 23 -16.36 17.44 4.17
CA GLY A 23 -16.99 18.43 5.04
C GLY A 23 -17.98 17.78 6.01
N PHE A 24 -18.84 16.89 5.50
CA PHE A 24 -19.81 16.16 6.31
C PHE A 24 -19.11 15.28 7.38
N ALA A 25 -18.09 14.51 6.99
CA ALA A 25 -17.31 13.68 7.91
C ALA A 25 -16.53 14.51 8.95
N THR A 26 -15.98 15.65 8.54
CA THR A 26 -15.22 16.55 9.42
C THR A 26 -16.13 17.19 10.47
N PHE A 27 -17.35 17.59 10.09
CA PHE A 27 -18.33 18.16 11.02
C PHE A 27 -18.78 17.13 12.07
N LEU A 28 -19.07 15.89 11.66
CA LEU A 28 -19.45 14.82 12.58
C LEU A 28 -18.35 14.51 13.63
N ARG A 29 -17.08 14.70 13.26
CA ARG A 29 -15.93 14.48 14.16
C ARG A 29 -15.62 15.67 15.07
N SER A 30 -15.97 16.88 14.65
CA SER A 30 -15.66 18.12 15.36
C SER A 30 -16.96 18.84 15.70
N GLY A 31 -17.49 18.61 16.90
CA GLY A 31 -18.75 19.23 17.37
C GLY A 31 -18.75 20.77 17.40
N LYS A 32 -17.63 21.44 17.08
CA LYS A 32 -17.51 22.90 16.90
C LYS A 32 -17.71 23.38 15.46
N GLY A 33 -17.90 22.46 14.50
CA GLY A 33 -18.09 22.79 13.08
C GLY A 33 -16.85 23.34 12.38
N TRP A 34 -17.00 23.70 11.10
CA TRP A 34 -15.93 24.21 10.22
C TRP A 34 -15.85 25.74 10.29
N TRP A 35 -15.48 26.30 11.44
CA TRP A 35 -15.35 27.76 11.63
C TRP A 35 -13.87 28.23 11.61
N PRO A 36 -13.57 29.45 11.10
CA PRO A 36 -12.21 29.93 10.85
C PRO A 36 -11.31 30.03 12.09
N ASP A 37 -11.91 30.20 13.27
CA ASP A 37 -11.19 30.33 14.54
C ASP A 37 -10.46 29.03 14.92
N ALA A 38 -10.93 27.89 14.42
CA ALA A 38 -10.34 26.57 14.66
C ALA A 38 -9.33 26.14 13.58
N TRP A 39 -9.08 26.95 12.55
CA TRP A 39 -8.24 26.53 11.42
C TRP A 39 -6.75 26.53 11.77
N PRO A 40 -6.01 25.44 11.47
CA PRO A 40 -4.56 25.43 11.53
C PRO A 40 -3.94 26.56 10.71
N GLY A 41 -2.80 27.10 11.15
CA GLY A 41 -2.15 28.24 10.48
C GLY A 41 -1.85 28.00 9.00
N TRP A 42 -1.50 26.77 8.61
CA TRP A 42 -1.26 26.40 7.21
C TRP A 42 -2.53 26.52 6.34
N PHE A 43 -3.71 26.26 6.92
CA PHE A 43 -4.97 26.36 6.19
C PHE A 43 -5.35 27.83 5.94
N LYS A 44 -5.04 28.73 6.89
CA LYS A 44 -5.18 30.19 6.71
C LYS A 44 -4.27 30.69 5.60
N LEU A 45 -3.03 30.19 5.54
CA LEU A 45 -2.10 30.49 4.45
C LEU A 45 -2.62 30.02 3.09
N LEU A 46 -3.10 28.78 2.98
CA LEU A 46 -3.70 28.26 1.74
C LEU A 46 -4.92 29.08 1.31
N SER A 47 -5.77 29.47 2.25
CA SER A 47 -6.94 30.32 1.97
C SER A 47 -6.53 31.69 1.41
N LEU A 48 -5.47 32.28 1.98
CA LEU A 48 -4.90 33.53 1.49
C LEU A 48 -4.30 33.36 0.08
N LEU A 49 -3.56 32.28 -0.17
CA LEU A 49 -3.00 31.97 -1.48
C LEU A 49 -4.09 31.76 -2.54
N PHE A 50 -5.19 31.09 -2.18
CA PHE A 50 -6.35 30.92 -3.06
C PHE A 50 -6.98 32.27 -3.43
N LEU A 51 -7.17 33.17 -2.45
CA LEU A 51 -7.69 34.52 -2.70
C LEU A 51 -6.76 35.35 -3.59
N VAL A 52 -5.44 35.29 -3.36
CA VAL A 52 -4.45 35.94 -4.22
C VAL A 52 -4.53 35.38 -5.64
N GLY A 53 -4.62 34.05 -5.79
CA GLY A 53 -4.81 33.42 -7.08
C GLY A 53 -6.08 33.88 -7.80
N LEU A 54 -7.19 34.02 -7.08
CA LEU A 54 -8.44 34.55 -7.63
C LEU A 54 -8.26 35.98 -8.16
N VAL A 55 -7.60 36.85 -7.40
CA VAL A 55 -7.29 38.23 -7.83
C VAL A 55 -6.43 38.22 -9.10
N VAL A 56 -5.35 37.44 -9.12
CA VAL A 56 -4.46 37.31 -10.28
C VAL A 56 -5.23 36.82 -11.53
N ALA A 57 -6.14 35.87 -11.37
CA ALA A 57 -6.98 35.35 -12.44
C ALA A 57 -8.01 36.38 -12.94
N ILE A 58 -8.64 37.14 -12.03
CA ILE A 58 -9.62 38.19 -12.36
C ILE A 58 -8.97 39.30 -13.18
N PHE A 59 -7.81 39.78 -12.75
CA PHE A 59 -7.08 40.84 -13.44
C PHE A 59 -6.29 40.36 -14.65
N LYS A 60 -6.33 39.06 -14.97
CA LYS A 60 -5.66 38.45 -16.13
C LYS A 60 -4.17 38.78 -16.18
N TRP A 61 -3.53 38.87 -15.02
CA TRP A 61 -2.10 39.22 -14.91
C TRP A 61 -1.18 38.13 -15.46
N LEU A 62 -1.66 36.89 -15.57
CA LEU A 62 -0.98 35.83 -16.31
C LEU A 62 -1.71 35.53 -17.64
N PRO A 63 -1.20 36.01 -18.78
CA PRO A 63 -1.70 35.62 -20.08
C PRO A 63 -1.21 34.22 -20.50
N GLY A 64 -1.91 33.60 -21.45
CA GLY A 64 -1.51 32.35 -22.08
C GLY A 64 -1.81 31.09 -21.28
N LEU A 65 -1.00 30.05 -21.47
CA LEU A 65 -1.21 28.70 -20.93
C LEU A 65 -1.20 28.68 -19.39
N LEU A 66 -0.31 29.46 -18.77
CA LEU A 66 -0.19 29.54 -17.32
C LEU A 66 -1.44 30.15 -16.67
N GLY A 67 -2.04 31.17 -17.29
CA GLY A 67 -3.31 31.73 -16.84
C GLY A 67 -4.45 30.72 -16.93
N HIS A 68 -4.47 29.91 -18.00
CA HIS A 68 -5.46 28.85 -18.16
C HIS A 68 -5.34 27.75 -17.09
N TYR A 69 -4.12 27.32 -16.77
CA TYR A 69 -3.90 26.34 -15.69
C TYR A 69 -4.27 26.91 -14.33
N LEU A 70 -3.93 28.18 -14.05
CA LEU A 70 -4.30 28.85 -12.81
C LEU A 70 -5.84 28.91 -12.66
N GLU A 71 -6.56 29.36 -13.68
CA GLU A 71 -8.03 29.41 -13.67
C GLU A 71 -8.65 28.03 -13.46
N THR A 72 -8.10 27.00 -14.10
CA THR A 72 -8.58 25.62 -13.98
C THR A 72 -8.34 25.06 -12.58
N ALA A 73 -7.16 25.29 -12.00
CA ALA A 73 -6.84 24.89 -10.64
C ALA A 73 -7.76 25.60 -9.62
N LEU A 74 -7.98 26.91 -9.78
CA LEU A 74 -8.87 27.69 -8.92
C LEU A 74 -10.32 27.21 -9.01
N LEU A 75 -10.79 26.80 -10.18
CA LEU A 75 -12.13 26.22 -10.34
C LEU A 75 -12.29 24.93 -9.54
N PHE A 76 -11.34 23.99 -9.65
CA PHE A 76 -11.42 22.73 -8.91
C PHE A 76 -11.30 22.92 -7.40
N VAL A 77 -10.33 23.72 -6.96
CA VAL A 77 -10.14 24.01 -5.54
C VAL A 77 -11.36 24.77 -4.99
N GLY A 78 -11.90 25.73 -5.73
CA GLY A 78 -13.11 26.45 -5.37
C GLY A 78 -14.33 25.53 -5.24
N SER A 79 -14.58 24.67 -6.23
CA SER A 79 -15.68 23.68 -6.18
C SER A 79 -15.54 22.73 -5.00
N TYR A 80 -14.34 22.27 -4.69
CA TYR A 80 -14.08 21.42 -3.53
C TYR A 80 -14.36 22.15 -2.21
N ILE A 81 -13.89 23.39 -2.05
CA ILE A 81 -14.15 24.22 -0.87
C ILE A 81 -15.66 24.45 -0.67
N VAL A 82 -16.39 24.77 -1.74
CA VAL A 82 -17.86 24.90 -1.72
C VAL A 82 -18.51 23.58 -1.29
N GLY A 83 -18.03 22.46 -1.81
CA GLY A 83 -18.41 21.12 -1.37
C GLY A 83 -18.26 20.94 0.14
N CYS A 84 -17.09 21.27 0.70
CA CYS A 84 -16.82 21.19 2.14
C CYS A 84 -17.81 22.02 2.97
N PHE A 85 -18.18 23.22 2.50
CA PHE A 85 -19.15 24.09 3.19
C PHE A 85 -20.53 23.45 3.16
N LEU A 86 -20.95 22.98 1.98
CA LEU A 86 -22.24 22.33 1.78
C LEU A 86 -22.36 21.06 2.63
N GLY A 87 -21.34 20.20 2.63
CA GLY A 87 -21.30 18.98 3.44
C GLY A 87 -21.38 19.26 4.94
N SER A 88 -20.60 20.23 5.43
CA SER A 88 -20.64 20.65 6.84
C SER A 88 -22.00 21.23 7.22
N TRP A 89 -22.60 22.02 6.32
CA TRP A 89 -23.93 22.59 6.51
C TRP A 89 -25.02 21.51 6.53
N LEU A 90 -24.98 20.52 5.64
CA LEU A 90 -25.89 19.36 5.66
C LEU A 90 -25.75 18.57 6.97
N ALA A 91 -24.53 18.32 7.44
CA ALA A 91 -24.29 17.63 8.71
C ALA A 91 -24.89 18.38 9.91
N SER A 92 -24.90 19.72 9.86
CA SER A 92 -25.47 20.54 10.93
C SER A 92 -26.98 20.36 11.12
N PHE A 93 -27.73 20.00 10.07
CA PHE A 93 -29.17 19.71 10.19
C PHE A 93 -29.42 18.41 10.96
N ARG A 94 -28.63 17.36 10.68
CA ARG A 94 -28.72 16.07 11.40
C ARG A 94 -28.46 16.22 12.89
N SER A 95 -27.47 17.04 13.26
CA SER A 95 -27.17 17.31 14.67
C SER A 95 -28.27 18.09 15.38
N ARG A 96 -29.02 18.95 14.68
CA ARG A 96 -30.19 19.64 15.26
C ARG A 96 -31.33 18.67 15.55
N GLU A 97 -31.58 17.73 14.65
CA GLU A 97 -32.61 16.69 14.82
C GLU A 97 -32.31 15.79 16.02
N GLU A 98 -31.05 15.42 16.23
CA GLU A 98 -30.59 14.61 17.37
C GLU A 98 -30.64 15.38 18.71
N ILE A 99 -30.48 16.71 18.70
CA ILE A 99 -30.63 17.55 19.89
C ILE A 99 -32.11 17.70 20.26
N GLU A 100 -33.00 17.91 19.29
CA GLU A 100 -34.45 18.01 19.54
C GLU A 100 -35.06 16.70 20.03
N THR A 101 -34.55 15.54 19.60
CA THR A 101 -35.03 14.23 20.10
C THR A 101 -34.50 13.86 21.48
N ASN A 102 -33.39 14.45 21.92
CA ASN A 102 -32.78 14.18 23.24
C ASN A 102 -32.99 15.32 24.26
N GLU A 103 -33.86 16.28 23.98
CA GLU A 103 -34.19 17.31 24.96
C GLU A 103 -34.93 16.67 26.15
N PRO A 104 -34.38 16.73 27.38
CA PRO A 104 -35.10 16.22 28.55
C PRO A 104 -36.30 17.12 28.80
N VAL A 105 -37.51 16.56 28.71
CA VAL A 105 -38.75 17.19 29.14
C VAL A 105 -38.52 17.84 30.50
N ALA A 106 -38.63 19.17 30.57
CA ALA A 106 -38.42 19.96 31.75
C ALA A 106 -39.16 19.33 32.95
N VAL A 107 -38.39 18.86 33.93
CA VAL A 107 -38.91 18.35 35.20
C VAL A 107 -39.58 19.51 35.92
N ALA A 108 -40.90 19.43 36.03
CA ALA A 108 -41.68 20.29 36.91
C ALA A 108 -41.16 20.19 38.36
N GLU A 109 -41.00 21.34 38.98
CA GLU A 109 -40.55 21.57 40.37
C GLU A 109 -41.31 20.69 41.40
N PRO A 110 -40.65 20.06 42.40
CA PRO A 110 -41.32 19.13 43.30
C PRO A 110 -42.00 19.85 44.47
N ALA A 111 -43.29 19.57 44.68
CA ALA A 111 -44.04 19.91 45.90
C ALA A 111 -43.64 18.99 47.08
N PRO A 112 -43.81 19.42 48.35
CA PRO A 112 -43.11 18.82 49.48
C PRO A 112 -43.68 17.47 49.97
N VAL A 113 -42.75 16.66 50.48
CA VAL A 113 -42.84 15.27 50.94
C VAL A 113 -43.81 15.07 52.11
N ARG A 114 -44.64 14.02 52.04
CA ARG A 114 -45.34 13.44 53.20
C ARG A 114 -44.89 11.99 53.41
N VAL A 115 -44.50 11.71 54.65
CA VAL A 115 -43.90 10.48 55.19
C VAL A 115 -44.99 9.47 55.58
N THR A 116 -44.79 8.17 55.30
CA THR A 116 -45.33 7.05 56.11
C THR A 116 -44.60 5.70 55.84
N PRO A 117 -44.68 4.71 56.77
CA PRO A 117 -43.61 3.75 57.15
C PRO A 117 -43.72 2.33 56.51
N PRO A 118 -42.80 1.37 56.82
CA PRO A 118 -42.53 0.18 55.98
C PRO A 118 -43.13 -1.18 56.45
N VAL A 119 -42.92 -2.21 55.60
CA VAL A 119 -42.97 -3.70 55.82
C VAL A 119 -44.32 -4.39 55.48
N PRO A 120 -44.44 -5.67 54.98
CA PRO A 120 -43.46 -6.77 54.74
C PRO A 120 -43.49 -7.50 53.35
N THR A 121 -42.45 -8.30 53.10
CA THR A 121 -42.27 -9.43 52.11
C THR A 121 -43.07 -10.69 52.60
N PRO A 122 -43.51 -11.73 51.81
CA PRO A 122 -42.81 -12.51 50.74
C PRO A 122 -43.78 -13.20 49.70
N PRO A 123 -43.50 -14.33 48.97
CA PRO A 123 -42.28 -15.04 48.53
C PRO A 123 -42.20 -15.32 46.99
N ALA A 124 -41.14 -16.07 46.62
CA ALA A 124 -40.64 -16.45 45.30
C ALA A 124 -41.55 -17.30 44.37
N VAL A 125 -41.25 -17.23 43.06
CA VAL A 125 -41.49 -18.31 42.09
C VAL A 125 -40.20 -18.61 41.33
N VAL A 126 -39.74 -19.85 41.47
CA VAL A 126 -38.62 -20.47 40.74
C VAL A 126 -39.23 -21.29 39.61
N THR A 127 -38.73 -21.13 38.39
CA THR A 127 -38.91 -22.08 37.28
C THR A 127 -37.55 -22.67 36.89
N PRO A 128 -37.42 -24.00 36.72
CA PRO A 128 -36.13 -24.67 36.56
C PRO A 128 -35.68 -24.75 35.09
N ILE A 129 -34.37 -24.63 34.88
CA ILE A 129 -33.63 -24.93 33.64
C ILE A 129 -33.15 -26.40 33.73
N PRO A 130 -33.26 -27.22 32.66
CA PRO A 130 -32.86 -28.63 32.70
C PRO A 130 -31.33 -28.84 32.62
N THR A 131 -30.88 -29.79 33.43
CA THR A 131 -29.55 -30.40 33.57
C THR A 131 -29.04 -31.12 32.30
N PRO A 132 -27.73 -31.09 31.98
CA PRO A 132 -27.12 -31.99 31.01
C PRO A 132 -26.66 -33.32 31.64
N ALA A 133 -26.90 -34.44 30.95
CA ALA A 133 -26.40 -35.76 31.33
C ALA A 133 -25.04 -36.07 30.64
N PRO A 134 -24.08 -36.71 31.32
CA PRO A 134 -22.80 -37.14 30.75
C PRO A 134 -22.81 -38.65 30.46
N VAL A 135 -22.28 -39.12 29.32
CA VAL A 135 -21.84 -40.52 29.20
C VAL A 135 -20.67 -40.73 28.22
N ARG A 136 -19.60 -41.31 28.79
CA ARG A 136 -18.61 -42.27 28.27
C ARG A 136 -17.59 -41.91 27.17
N ALA A 137 -16.33 -42.01 27.63
CA ALA A 137 -15.18 -42.46 26.86
C ALA A 137 -15.28 -43.94 26.44
N THR A 138 -14.73 -44.26 25.26
CA THR A 138 -14.12 -45.58 24.96
C THR A 138 -13.01 -45.37 23.92
N THR A 139 -11.84 -45.89 24.29
CA THR A 139 -10.57 -45.96 23.55
C THR A 139 -10.65 -46.78 22.26
N ALA A 140 -10.02 -46.29 21.18
CA ALA A 140 -9.31 -47.10 20.20
C ALA A 140 -8.34 -46.23 19.37
N ALA A 141 -7.05 -46.51 19.48
CA ALA A 141 -5.99 -46.15 18.52
C ALA A 141 -5.33 -47.46 18.06
N PRO A 142 -4.56 -47.54 16.95
CA PRO A 142 -4.10 -46.44 16.10
C PRO A 142 -4.27 -46.69 14.57
N VAL A 143 -4.62 -45.66 13.82
CA VAL A 143 -4.10 -45.44 12.46
C VAL A 143 -3.86 -43.95 12.31
N SER A 144 -2.63 -43.59 11.97
CA SER A 144 -2.09 -42.22 11.96
C SER A 144 -2.88 -41.32 10.98
N ALA A 145 -3.87 -40.59 11.50
CA ALA A 145 -4.62 -39.57 10.79
C ALA A 145 -4.09 -38.16 11.13
N ALA A 146 -4.05 -37.32 10.10
CA ALA A 146 -3.65 -35.91 10.11
C ALA A 146 -4.26 -35.11 11.29
N PRO A 147 -3.59 -34.04 11.76
CA PRO A 147 -4.08 -33.28 12.90
C PRO A 147 -5.44 -32.63 12.58
N ALA A 148 -6.40 -32.85 13.48
CA ALA A 148 -7.75 -32.33 13.39
C ALA A 148 -7.76 -30.79 13.56
N GLY A 149 -7.85 -30.09 12.43
CA GLY A 149 -8.06 -28.64 12.34
C GLY A 149 -8.52 -28.15 10.95
N ASP A 150 -8.73 -29.06 9.99
CA ASP A 150 -8.76 -28.75 8.54
C ASP A 150 -9.99 -27.99 8.02
N HIS A 151 -10.95 -27.60 8.87
CA HIS A 151 -12.24 -27.04 8.43
C HIS A 151 -12.38 -25.52 8.59
N ILE A 152 -11.40 -24.81 9.17
CA ILE A 152 -11.53 -23.38 9.52
C ILE A 152 -10.94 -22.45 8.44
N HIS A 153 -10.19 -23.00 7.49
CA HIS A 153 -9.40 -22.23 6.53
C HIS A 153 -10.02 -22.26 5.12
N PRO A 154 -10.17 -21.12 4.41
CA PRO A 154 -10.71 -21.08 3.06
C PRO A 154 -9.78 -21.80 2.06
N GLY A 155 -10.33 -22.41 1.01
CA GLY A 155 -9.56 -23.15 0.02
C GLY A 155 -9.48 -24.67 0.28
N GLN A 156 -8.50 -25.34 -0.34
CA GLN A 156 -8.28 -26.78 -0.25
C GLN A 156 -6.90 -27.10 0.28
N ARG A 157 -6.79 -28.01 1.26
CA ARG A 157 -5.50 -28.46 1.75
C ARG A 157 -4.70 -29.16 0.64
N PRO A 158 -3.46 -28.73 0.32
CA PRO A 158 -2.62 -29.46 -0.61
C PRO A 158 -2.32 -30.88 -0.08
N PRO A 159 -2.21 -31.90 -0.96
CA PRO A 159 -1.87 -33.24 -0.54
C PRO A 159 -0.48 -33.27 0.11
N ALA A 160 -0.42 -33.57 1.42
CA ALA A 160 0.83 -33.75 2.14
C ALA A 160 1.47 -35.10 1.72
N VAL A 161 2.71 -35.06 1.23
CA VAL A 161 3.46 -36.27 0.92
C VAL A 161 4.20 -36.70 2.19
N VAL A 162 4.06 -37.96 2.60
CA VAL A 162 4.64 -38.50 3.84
C VAL A 162 6.16 -38.28 3.85
N LYS A 163 6.70 -37.85 4.99
CA LYS A 163 8.13 -37.61 5.24
C LYS A 163 8.96 -38.84 4.81
N GLY A 164 9.65 -38.72 3.68
CA GLY A 164 10.40 -39.83 3.10
C GLY A 164 11.11 -39.50 1.78
N VAL A 165 11.36 -38.22 1.47
CA VAL A 165 12.08 -37.80 0.26
C VAL A 165 13.49 -37.36 0.66
N ALA A 166 14.50 -37.96 0.04
CA ALA A 166 15.93 -37.82 0.38
C ALA A 166 16.57 -36.49 -0.05
N ALA A 167 15.78 -35.51 -0.48
CA ALA A 167 16.24 -34.15 -0.80
C ALA A 167 15.15 -33.17 -0.36
N LEU A 168 15.41 -32.46 0.74
CA LEU A 168 14.62 -31.29 1.12
C LEU A 168 15.15 -30.10 0.32
N ASP A 169 14.25 -29.28 -0.19
CA ASP A 169 14.62 -28.05 -0.87
C ASP A 169 14.74 -26.91 0.16
N ASP A 170 15.63 -25.95 -0.09
CA ASP A 170 15.70 -24.71 0.69
C ASP A 170 14.58 -23.77 0.21
N LEU A 171 13.44 -23.77 0.89
CA LEU A 171 12.29 -22.99 0.45
C LEU A 171 12.54 -21.49 0.55
N LYS A 172 13.56 -21.05 1.31
CA LYS A 172 13.99 -19.65 1.39
C LYS A 172 14.53 -19.10 0.07
N LEU A 173 14.76 -19.96 -0.92
CA LEU A 173 15.10 -19.58 -2.28
C LEU A 173 13.92 -19.03 -3.09
N ILE A 174 12.69 -19.14 -2.57
CA ILE A 174 11.51 -18.46 -3.11
C ILE A 174 11.41 -17.10 -2.40
N ASP A 175 11.30 -16.03 -3.18
CA ASP A 175 11.15 -14.70 -2.63
C ASP A 175 9.87 -14.57 -1.79
N GLY A 176 9.98 -13.91 -0.63
CA GLY A 176 8.91 -13.85 0.37
C GLY A 176 8.84 -15.03 1.34
N VAL A 177 9.56 -16.12 1.09
CA VAL A 177 9.66 -17.26 2.01
C VAL A 177 10.84 -17.05 2.96
N GLY A 178 10.61 -16.37 4.08
CA GLY A 178 11.60 -16.28 5.16
C GLY A 178 11.62 -17.52 6.07
N PRO A 179 12.57 -17.63 7.02
CA PRO A 179 12.69 -18.78 7.94
C PRO A 179 11.40 -19.10 8.71
N VAL A 180 10.61 -18.06 9.04
CA VAL A 180 9.32 -18.23 9.72
C VAL A 180 8.27 -18.87 8.79
N ASN A 181 8.23 -18.46 7.52
CA ASN A 181 7.29 -19.01 6.55
C ASN A 181 7.70 -20.43 6.13
N GLU A 182 9.00 -20.66 5.91
CA GLU A 182 9.54 -22.00 5.70
C GLU A 182 9.20 -22.94 6.87
N GLY A 183 9.36 -22.48 8.12
CA GLY A 183 8.96 -23.25 9.31
C GLY A 183 7.49 -23.67 9.27
N LYS A 184 6.58 -22.75 8.94
CA LYS A 184 5.14 -23.04 8.80
C LYS A 184 4.84 -23.99 7.66
N LEU A 185 5.48 -23.83 6.50
CA LEU A 185 5.33 -24.74 5.37
C LEU A 185 5.76 -26.16 5.75
N ASN A 186 6.89 -26.28 6.46
CA ASN A 186 7.42 -27.54 6.95
C ASN A 186 6.49 -28.20 7.98
N GLU A 187 5.84 -27.43 8.86
CA GLU A 187 4.81 -27.92 9.79
C GLU A 187 3.56 -28.44 9.06
N LEU A 188 3.19 -27.79 7.95
CA LEU A 188 2.06 -28.20 7.10
C LEU A 188 2.38 -29.38 6.17
N GLY A 189 3.65 -29.78 6.10
CA GLY A 189 4.12 -30.91 5.30
C GLY A 189 4.55 -30.57 3.87
N ILE A 190 4.99 -29.32 3.67
CA ILE A 190 5.49 -28.80 2.41
C ILE A 190 7.00 -28.57 2.58
N TRP A 191 7.81 -29.33 1.86
CA TRP A 191 9.28 -29.35 2.01
C TRP A 191 10.03 -29.18 0.69
N THR A 192 9.32 -29.14 -0.44
CA THR A 192 9.92 -29.14 -1.78
C THR A 192 9.30 -28.09 -2.70
N PHE A 193 10.10 -27.54 -3.61
CA PHE A 193 9.64 -26.64 -4.67
C PHE A 193 8.60 -27.33 -5.55
N LYS A 194 8.77 -28.62 -5.82
CA LYS A 194 7.82 -29.41 -6.62
C LYS A 194 6.41 -29.43 -6.01
N GLN A 195 6.29 -29.45 -4.68
CA GLN A 195 4.99 -29.40 -4.01
C GLN A 195 4.32 -28.04 -4.20
N ILE A 196 5.08 -26.95 -4.03
CA ILE A 196 4.59 -25.58 -4.18
C ILE A 196 4.20 -25.29 -5.63
N ALA A 197 5.02 -25.73 -6.59
CA ALA A 197 4.77 -25.60 -8.03
C ALA A 197 3.51 -26.34 -8.50
N ALA A 198 3.04 -27.34 -7.74
CA ALA A 198 1.84 -28.11 -8.05
C ALA A 198 0.56 -27.53 -7.40
N TRP A 199 0.64 -26.40 -6.71
CA TRP A 199 -0.52 -25.80 -6.08
C TRP A 199 -1.52 -25.24 -7.08
N THR A 200 -2.79 -25.41 -6.77
CA THR A 200 -3.90 -24.69 -7.38
C THR A 200 -4.15 -23.39 -6.61
N PRO A 201 -4.95 -22.44 -7.15
CA PRO A 201 -5.36 -21.25 -6.39
C PRO A 201 -6.04 -21.59 -5.07
N ALA A 202 -6.85 -22.65 -5.02
CA ALA A 202 -7.49 -23.11 -3.78
C ALA A 202 -6.46 -23.64 -2.76
N ASN A 203 -5.38 -24.26 -3.23
CA ASN A 203 -4.27 -24.70 -2.37
C ASN A 203 -3.48 -23.51 -1.81
N ALA A 204 -3.22 -22.51 -2.65
CA ALA A 204 -2.56 -21.27 -2.24
C ALA A 204 -3.39 -20.50 -1.20
N GLU A 205 -4.70 -20.36 -1.41
CA GLU A 205 -5.62 -19.71 -0.48
C GLU A 205 -5.62 -20.41 0.90
N TRP A 206 -5.66 -21.74 0.89
CA TRP A 206 -5.63 -22.54 2.12
C TRP A 206 -4.31 -22.39 2.87
N VAL A 207 -3.17 -22.52 2.19
CA VAL A 207 -1.85 -22.36 2.83
C VAL A 207 -1.62 -20.91 3.28
N GLY A 208 -2.06 -19.94 2.48
CA GLY A 208 -1.94 -18.51 2.75
C GLY A 208 -2.71 -18.08 4.00
N SER A 209 -3.77 -18.78 4.37
CA SER A 209 -4.54 -18.51 5.60
C SER A 209 -3.78 -18.81 6.90
N TYR A 210 -2.68 -19.58 6.85
CA TYR A 210 -1.78 -19.83 7.99
C TYR A 210 -0.66 -18.78 8.10
N MET A 211 -0.55 -17.89 7.11
CA MET A 211 0.46 -16.84 7.05
C MET A 211 -0.04 -15.57 7.73
N ALA A 212 0.89 -14.77 8.27
CA ALA A 212 0.55 -13.50 8.92
C ALA A 212 -0.06 -12.46 7.96
N PHE A 213 0.11 -12.67 6.65
CA PHE A 213 -0.39 -11.82 5.57
C PHE A 213 -0.98 -12.69 4.46
N PRO A 214 -2.31 -12.91 4.44
CA PRO A 214 -2.96 -13.69 3.38
C PRO A 214 -2.77 -13.01 2.00
N GLY A 215 -2.72 -13.81 0.93
CA GLY A 215 -2.53 -13.32 -0.45
C GLY A 215 -1.07 -13.08 -0.86
N ARG A 216 -0.09 -13.42 0.00
CA ARG A 216 1.34 -13.27 -0.31
C ARG A 216 1.81 -14.26 -1.39
N ILE A 217 1.31 -15.49 -1.34
CA ILE A 217 1.67 -16.58 -2.25
C ILE A 217 1.40 -16.18 -3.72
N GLU A 218 0.27 -15.50 -3.96
CA GLU A 218 -0.15 -15.02 -5.27
C GLU A 218 0.56 -13.72 -5.66
N ARG A 219 0.67 -12.77 -4.72
CA ARG A 219 1.32 -11.47 -4.98
C ARG A 219 2.80 -11.61 -5.33
N GLU A 220 3.48 -12.58 -4.73
CA GLU A 220 4.91 -12.84 -4.90
C GLU A 220 5.17 -14.06 -5.80
N ASP A 221 4.14 -14.58 -6.50
CA ASP A 221 4.25 -15.69 -7.46
C ASP A 221 5.08 -16.88 -6.95
N TRP A 222 4.79 -17.35 -5.73
CA TRP A 222 5.55 -18.48 -5.15
C TRP A 222 5.44 -19.75 -5.98
N ILE A 223 4.29 -19.96 -6.63
CA ILE A 223 4.04 -21.12 -7.50
C ILE A 223 4.95 -21.05 -8.73
N GLY A 224 5.03 -19.89 -9.40
CA GLY A 224 5.89 -19.69 -10.55
C GLY A 224 7.38 -19.80 -10.21
N GLN A 225 7.82 -19.20 -9.10
CA GLN A 225 9.20 -19.31 -8.61
C GLN A 225 9.58 -20.75 -8.27
N ALA A 226 8.73 -21.46 -7.51
CA ALA A 226 8.95 -22.87 -7.18
C ALA A 226 9.02 -23.75 -8.44
N ALA A 227 8.24 -23.45 -9.47
CA ALA A 227 8.29 -24.18 -10.73
C ALA A 227 9.61 -23.99 -11.49
N GLN A 228 10.26 -22.83 -11.35
CA GLN A 228 11.59 -22.57 -11.89
C GLN A 228 12.66 -23.34 -11.11
N LEU A 229 12.61 -23.26 -9.78
CA LEU A 229 13.56 -23.95 -8.89
C LEU A 229 13.47 -25.47 -9.00
N ALA A 230 12.26 -26.02 -9.12
CA ALA A 230 12.05 -27.45 -9.34
C ALA A 230 12.62 -27.96 -10.68
N LYS A 231 12.89 -27.06 -11.64
CA LYS A 231 13.55 -27.36 -12.92
C LYS A 231 15.07 -27.11 -12.87
N GLY A 232 15.61 -26.71 -11.73
CA GLY A 232 17.02 -26.31 -11.57
C GLY A 232 17.33 -24.95 -12.17
N LEU A 233 16.32 -24.13 -12.47
CA LEU A 233 16.50 -22.75 -12.92
C LEU A 233 16.55 -21.86 -11.67
N GLY A 234 17.69 -21.22 -11.42
CA GLY A 234 17.87 -20.37 -10.24
C GLY A 234 16.99 -19.12 -10.29
N THR A 235 16.31 -18.83 -9.17
CA THR A 235 15.64 -17.55 -8.90
C THR A 235 16.66 -16.49 -8.52
N ASP A 236 16.25 -15.22 -8.45
CA ASP A 236 17.14 -14.12 -8.06
C ASP A 236 17.70 -14.31 -6.64
N VAL A 237 16.90 -14.87 -5.73
CA VAL A 237 17.31 -15.24 -4.37
C VAL A 237 18.32 -16.40 -4.37
N SER A 238 18.13 -17.41 -5.23
CA SER A 238 19.08 -18.53 -5.39
C SER A 238 20.40 -18.08 -5.97
N ARG A 239 20.36 -17.23 -7.00
CA ARG A 239 21.55 -16.67 -7.61
C ARG A 239 22.31 -15.77 -6.64
N GLN A 240 21.62 -15.06 -5.74
CA GLN A 240 22.28 -14.27 -4.71
C GLN A 240 22.85 -15.14 -3.56
N ALA A 241 22.20 -16.24 -3.21
CA ALA A 241 22.70 -17.20 -2.23
C ALA A 241 24.03 -17.85 -2.69
N ASP A 242 24.10 -18.25 -3.96
CA ASP A 242 25.31 -18.82 -4.61
C ASP A 242 26.44 -17.78 -4.84
N LEU A 243 26.13 -16.48 -4.70
CA LEU A 243 27.11 -15.38 -4.78
C LEU A 243 27.62 -14.96 -3.39
N GLY A 244 27.00 -15.45 -2.30
CA GLY A 244 27.39 -15.16 -0.92
C GLY A 244 28.60 -15.98 -0.44
N ASP A 245 28.92 -17.06 -1.14
CA ASP A 245 29.97 -18.04 -0.85
C ASP A 245 31.09 -18.06 -1.90
N ALA A 246 30.95 -17.33 -3.01
CA ALA A 246 31.93 -17.22 -4.09
C ALA A 246 32.50 -15.80 -4.28
N SER A 247 32.92 -15.13 -3.21
CA SER A 247 33.76 -13.92 -3.33
C SER A 247 35.26 -14.28 -3.35
N ALA A 248 35.72 -14.79 -4.49
CA ALA A 248 37.11 -14.68 -4.97
C ALA A 248 37.32 -15.52 -6.24
N ALA A 249 37.05 -14.97 -7.42
CA ALA A 249 37.90 -15.11 -8.62
C ALA A 249 37.26 -14.43 -9.83
N SER A 250 38.09 -13.64 -10.49
CA SER A 250 37.90 -12.96 -11.77
C SER A 250 37.32 -13.81 -12.90
N GLY A 251 36.43 -13.16 -13.67
CA GLY A 251 36.38 -13.25 -15.12
C GLY A 251 35.56 -14.40 -15.71
N PHE A 252 34.33 -14.11 -16.11
CA PHE A 252 33.78 -14.67 -17.34
C PHE A 252 32.89 -13.66 -18.05
N VAL A 253 33.27 -13.40 -19.29
CA VAL A 253 32.53 -12.65 -20.30
C VAL A 253 31.29 -13.47 -20.65
N SER A 254 30.09 -12.95 -20.41
CA SER A 254 28.87 -13.48 -21.02
C SER A 254 28.33 -12.45 -22.00
N SER A 255 28.64 -12.68 -23.26
CA SER A 255 28.04 -12.01 -24.41
C SER A 255 26.58 -12.43 -24.53
N ALA A 256 25.67 -11.55 -24.09
CA ALA A 256 24.26 -11.57 -24.46
C ALA A 256 23.96 -10.33 -25.32
N PRO A 257 23.15 -10.47 -26.38
CA PRO A 257 23.18 -9.59 -27.55
C PRO A 257 22.75 -8.16 -27.25
N ALA A 258 23.28 -7.23 -28.05
CA ALA A 258 22.88 -5.84 -28.08
C ALA A 258 21.35 -5.72 -28.28
N ALA A 259 20.65 -5.29 -27.24
CA ALA A 259 19.26 -4.88 -27.37
C ALA A 259 19.23 -3.50 -28.04
N ALA A 260 18.83 -3.50 -29.32
CA ALA A 260 18.25 -2.35 -30.00
C ALA A 260 17.04 -1.80 -29.20
N PRO A 261 16.63 -0.54 -29.39
CA PRO A 261 15.75 0.15 -28.45
C PRO A 261 14.40 -0.55 -28.36
N ALA A 262 14.01 -0.92 -27.14
CA ALA A 262 12.63 -1.31 -26.84
C ALA A 262 11.69 -0.20 -27.35
N ALA A 263 10.70 -0.60 -28.15
CA ALA A 263 9.76 0.27 -28.84
C ALA A 263 9.14 1.30 -27.88
N ASP A 264 9.17 2.56 -28.29
CA ASP A 264 8.61 3.68 -27.54
C ASP A 264 7.09 3.51 -27.41
N GLY A 265 6.63 3.12 -26.23
CA GLY A 265 5.24 3.33 -25.83
C GLY A 265 4.94 4.83 -25.77
N ASP A 266 3.68 5.20 -26.00
CA ASP A 266 3.21 6.58 -25.88
C ASP A 266 3.17 6.98 -24.39
N HIS A 267 4.33 7.42 -23.87
CA HIS A 267 4.49 7.91 -22.50
C HIS A 267 4.69 9.45 -22.53
N PRO A 268 3.98 10.22 -21.69
CA PRO A 268 4.17 11.66 -21.60
C PRO A 268 5.59 11.99 -21.11
N GLY A 269 6.17 13.07 -21.64
CA GLY A 269 7.53 13.50 -21.31
C GLY A 269 8.55 13.15 -22.40
N GLN A 270 9.82 13.08 -22.02
CA GLN A 270 10.93 12.77 -22.91
C GLN A 270 11.71 11.56 -22.40
N ARG A 271 11.98 10.58 -23.26
CA ARG A 271 12.81 9.44 -22.88
C ARG A 271 14.22 9.92 -22.53
N PRO A 272 14.77 9.58 -21.34
CA PRO A 272 16.12 9.98 -20.99
C PRO A 272 17.15 9.33 -21.93
N PRO A 273 18.27 10.02 -22.21
CA PRO A 273 19.33 9.48 -23.05
C PRO A 273 19.97 8.25 -22.40
N ALA A 274 19.85 7.09 -23.06
CA ALA A 274 20.51 5.86 -22.65
C ALA A 274 22.02 5.94 -22.93
N ALA A 275 22.85 5.49 -21.99
CA ALA A 275 24.28 5.33 -22.25
C ALA A 275 24.54 4.02 -22.99
N ALA A 276 25.63 3.96 -23.75
CA ALA A 276 26.11 2.68 -24.28
C ALA A 276 26.55 1.77 -23.12
N LYS A 277 26.14 0.51 -23.17
CA LYS A 277 26.51 -0.51 -22.16
C LYS A 277 28.03 -0.62 -22.09
N GLY A 278 28.63 -0.32 -20.93
CA GLY A 278 30.09 -0.34 -20.70
C GLY A 278 30.78 1.02 -20.63
N ALA A 279 30.05 2.14 -20.69
CA ALA A 279 30.64 3.48 -20.57
C ALA A 279 31.11 3.85 -19.15
N ALA A 280 30.60 3.19 -18.11
CA ALA A 280 30.94 3.44 -16.71
C ALA A 280 30.68 2.20 -15.83
N THR A 281 31.37 2.11 -14.70
CA THR A 281 31.05 1.14 -13.63
C THR A 281 29.62 1.43 -13.12
N PRO A 282 28.71 0.43 -13.11
CA PRO A 282 27.36 0.62 -12.59
C PRO A 282 27.36 0.99 -11.10
N ASP A 283 26.52 1.96 -10.73
CA ASP A 283 26.23 2.31 -9.35
C ASP A 283 25.13 1.37 -8.80
N ASN A 284 25.08 1.23 -7.47
CA ASN A 284 23.97 0.57 -6.79
C ASN A 284 22.78 1.54 -6.66
N LEU A 285 21.88 1.56 -7.64
CA LEU A 285 20.75 2.48 -7.72
C LEU A 285 19.77 2.29 -6.55
N LYS A 286 19.76 1.11 -5.92
CA LYS A 286 18.97 0.83 -4.71
C LYS A 286 19.34 1.71 -3.51
N ARG A 287 20.46 2.45 -3.57
CA ARG A 287 20.83 3.45 -2.56
C ARG A 287 19.96 4.72 -2.64
N ILE A 288 19.12 4.85 -3.66
CA ILE A 288 18.07 5.88 -3.76
C ILE A 288 16.78 5.31 -3.18
N SER A 289 16.20 6.02 -2.21
CA SER A 289 14.94 5.64 -1.60
C SER A 289 13.86 5.50 -2.64
N GLY A 290 13.29 4.29 -2.72
CA GLY A 290 12.21 3.94 -3.62
C GLY A 290 12.62 3.18 -4.88
N ILE A 291 13.92 3.11 -5.18
CA ILE A 291 14.44 2.18 -6.17
C ILE A 291 14.68 0.84 -5.47
N GLY A 292 13.75 -0.10 -5.66
CA GLY A 292 13.95 -1.52 -5.32
C GLY A 292 14.61 -2.27 -6.48
N HIS A 293 14.79 -3.59 -6.31
CA HIS A 293 15.44 -4.43 -7.32
C HIS A 293 14.74 -4.39 -8.68
N VAL A 294 13.42 -4.55 -8.70
CA VAL A 294 12.61 -4.47 -9.94
C VAL A 294 12.75 -3.13 -10.64
N ASN A 295 12.88 -2.04 -9.87
CA ASN A 295 13.03 -0.70 -10.45
C ASN A 295 14.45 -0.50 -10.99
N GLU A 296 15.47 -0.96 -10.27
CA GLU A 296 16.86 -0.95 -10.74
C GLU A 296 17.01 -1.77 -12.03
N GLU A 297 16.40 -2.95 -12.12
CA GLU A 297 16.43 -3.78 -13.32
C GLU A 297 15.80 -3.08 -14.52
N LYS A 298 14.59 -2.53 -14.37
CA LYS A 298 13.93 -1.74 -15.43
C LYS A 298 14.75 -0.52 -15.86
N LEU A 299 15.41 0.16 -14.93
CA LEU A 299 16.32 1.27 -15.27
C LEU A 299 17.55 0.78 -16.03
N ASN A 300 18.11 -0.37 -15.63
CA ASN A 300 19.24 -0.99 -16.30
C ASN A 300 18.88 -1.43 -17.73
N GLU A 301 17.66 -1.92 -17.97
CA GLU A 301 17.12 -2.23 -19.30
C GLU A 301 17.01 -0.98 -20.18
N LEU A 302 16.68 0.17 -19.58
CA LEU A 302 16.67 1.48 -20.25
C LEU A 302 18.06 2.07 -20.49
N GLY A 303 19.12 1.40 -20.04
CA GLY A 303 20.50 1.88 -20.18
C GLY A 303 20.92 2.90 -19.13
N ILE A 304 20.30 2.85 -17.95
CA ILE A 304 20.50 3.78 -16.84
C ILE A 304 21.09 2.98 -15.69
N TRP A 305 22.39 3.16 -15.45
CA TRP A 305 23.17 2.37 -14.49
C TRP A 305 23.86 3.22 -13.42
N THR A 306 23.84 4.55 -13.53
CA THR A 306 24.62 5.44 -12.67
C THR A 306 23.76 6.52 -12.02
N PHE A 307 24.17 6.96 -10.82
CA PHE A 307 23.56 8.10 -10.15
C PHE A 307 23.69 9.37 -10.99
N ALA A 308 24.78 9.52 -11.74
CA ALA A 308 25.00 10.68 -12.60
C ALA A 308 23.95 10.81 -13.71
N GLN A 309 23.50 9.68 -14.28
CA GLN A 309 22.43 9.68 -15.30
C GLN A 309 21.09 10.14 -14.70
N ILE A 310 20.72 9.61 -13.53
CA ILE A 310 19.48 9.99 -12.85
C ILE A 310 19.54 11.45 -12.38
N ALA A 311 20.68 11.90 -11.87
CA ALA A 311 20.90 13.28 -11.45
C ALA A 311 20.81 14.29 -12.60
N ALA A 312 21.02 13.85 -13.85
CA ALA A 312 20.93 14.67 -15.05
C ALA A 312 19.51 14.70 -15.66
N TRP A 313 18.54 13.98 -15.09
CA TRP A 313 17.18 14.00 -15.58
C TRP A 313 16.51 15.36 -15.42
N THR A 314 15.73 15.74 -16.43
CA THR A 314 14.76 16.83 -16.36
C THR A 314 13.42 16.32 -15.82
N GLU A 315 12.50 17.23 -15.49
CA GLU A 315 11.12 16.86 -15.14
C GLU A 315 10.45 16.03 -16.25
N ALA A 316 10.67 16.38 -17.52
CA ALA A 316 10.16 15.61 -18.66
C ALA A 316 10.73 14.18 -18.73
N ASN A 317 11.99 13.99 -18.29
CA ASN A 317 12.59 12.65 -18.22
C ASN A 317 11.99 11.84 -17.08
N ALA A 318 11.77 12.46 -15.91
CA ALA A 318 11.13 11.80 -14.77
C ALA A 318 9.68 11.41 -15.08
N GLU A 319 8.92 12.28 -15.77
CA GLU A 319 7.55 12.00 -16.19
C GLU A 319 7.48 10.77 -17.12
N TRP A 320 8.37 10.72 -18.12
CA TRP A 320 8.44 9.60 -19.05
C TRP A 320 8.80 8.29 -18.36
N VAL A 321 9.84 8.29 -17.52
CA VAL A 321 10.26 7.09 -16.78
C VAL A 321 9.19 6.65 -15.79
N GLY A 322 8.58 7.58 -15.06
CA GLY A 322 7.51 7.29 -14.12
C GLY A 322 6.28 6.67 -14.81
N SER A 323 5.92 7.16 -15.99
CA SER A 323 4.86 6.57 -16.81
C SER A 323 5.25 5.18 -17.33
N TYR A 324 6.47 5.04 -17.87
CA TYR A 324 7.01 3.77 -18.36
C TYR A 324 7.00 2.67 -17.30
N MET A 325 7.35 3.03 -16.06
CA MET A 325 7.39 2.09 -14.94
C MET A 325 6.04 1.90 -14.23
N ALA A 326 4.96 2.49 -14.74
CA ALA A 326 3.59 2.44 -14.22
C ALA A 326 3.39 3.06 -12.82
N PHE A 327 4.17 4.10 -12.49
CA PHE A 327 4.02 4.89 -11.25
C PHE A 327 4.24 6.40 -11.47
N PRO A 328 3.41 7.07 -12.27
CA PRO A 328 3.59 8.49 -12.57
C PRO A 328 3.66 9.35 -11.30
N GLY A 329 4.61 10.29 -11.27
CA GLY A 329 4.80 11.23 -10.16
C GLY A 329 5.56 10.67 -8.94
N ARG A 330 6.01 9.41 -8.96
CA ARG A 330 6.75 8.82 -7.83
C ARG A 330 8.19 9.32 -7.74
N ILE A 331 8.85 9.49 -8.89
CA ILE A 331 10.26 9.88 -9.00
C ILE A 331 10.47 11.26 -8.38
N GLU A 332 9.51 12.16 -8.55
CA GLU A 332 9.47 13.51 -8.01
C GLU A 332 9.09 13.51 -6.52
N ARG A 333 8.04 12.77 -6.15
CA ARG A 333 7.57 12.68 -4.75
C ARG A 333 8.64 12.11 -3.81
N GLU A 334 9.45 11.20 -4.31
CA GLU A 334 10.54 10.57 -3.57
C GLU A 334 11.91 11.22 -3.86
N ASP A 335 11.96 12.33 -4.60
CA ASP A 335 13.19 13.08 -4.90
C ASP A 335 14.34 12.19 -5.40
N TRP A 336 14.07 11.31 -6.38
CA TRP A 336 15.11 10.42 -6.92
C TRP A 336 16.26 11.21 -7.54
N ILE A 337 15.96 12.30 -8.24
CA ILE A 337 16.95 13.18 -8.88
C ILE A 337 17.84 13.85 -7.83
N GLY A 338 17.27 14.40 -6.75
CA GLY A 338 18.04 15.05 -5.69
C GLY A 338 18.87 14.07 -4.87
N GLN A 339 18.36 12.85 -4.61
CA GLN A 339 19.14 11.78 -3.98
C GLN A 339 20.29 11.32 -4.87
N ALA A 340 20.04 11.06 -6.15
CA ALA A 340 21.06 10.69 -7.12
C ALA A 340 22.15 11.77 -7.24
N ALA A 341 21.79 13.05 -7.22
CA ALA A 341 22.75 14.16 -7.28
C ALA A 341 23.68 14.22 -6.06
N LYS A 342 23.21 13.80 -4.87
CA LYS A 342 24.05 13.67 -3.67
C LYS A 342 24.99 12.47 -3.80
N LEU A 343 24.46 11.31 -4.18
CA LEU A 343 25.23 10.07 -4.31
C LEU A 343 26.28 10.15 -5.42
N ALA A 344 25.99 10.80 -6.54
CA ALA A 344 26.94 11.05 -7.63
C ALA A 344 28.13 11.93 -7.19
N LYS A 345 27.98 12.72 -6.11
CA LYS A 345 29.05 13.51 -5.50
C LYS A 345 29.75 12.77 -4.36
N GLY A 346 29.41 11.50 -4.12
CA GLY A 346 29.90 10.72 -2.98
C GLY A 346 29.31 11.14 -1.63
N ILE A 347 28.19 11.88 -1.62
CA ILE A 347 27.52 12.31 -0.39
C ILE A 347 26.48 11.26 -0.01
N GLU A 348 26.74 10.59 1.10
CA GLU A 348 25.84 9.59 1.65
C GLU A 348 24.56 10.19 2.24
N THR A 349 23.42 9.62 1.87
CA THR A 349 22.12 9.89 2.48
C THR A 349 21.90 9.00 3.70
N GLU A 350 20.95 9.35 4.55
CA GLU A 350 20.56 8.45 5.65
C GLU A 350 20.08 7.10 5.13
N PHE A 351 19.32 7.12 4.03
CA PHE A 351 18.82 5.91 3.40
C PHE A 351 19.94 5.05 2.80
N SER A 352 20.88 5.66 2.06
CA SER A 352 21.99 4.90 1.45
C SER A 352 22.87 4.24 2.50
N ARG A 353 23.15 4.91 3.63
CA ARG A 353 23.85 4.27 4.77
C ARG A 353 23.11 3.04 5.28
N ARG A 354 21.79 3.14 5.47
CA ARG A 354 20.98 2.01 5.93
C ARG A 354 20.97 0.87 4.91
N VAL A 355 20.95 1.17 3.62
CA VAL A 355 21.07 0.15 2.56
C VAL A 355 22.42 -0.56 2.63
N ASP A 356 23.52 0.19 2.80
CA ASP A 356 24.86 -0.38 2.91
C ASP A 356 25.02 -1.24 4.18
N HIS A 357 24.30 -0.91 5.26
CA HIS A 357 24.24 -1.69 6.49
C HIS A 357 23.25 -2.89 6.43
N GLY A 358 22.43 -3.00 5.38
CA GLY A 358 21.39 -4.04 5.28
C GLY A 358 20.14 -3.78 6.14
N ASP A 359 19.97 -2.57 6.66
CA ASP A 359 18.87 -2.16 7.56
C ASP A 359 17.60 -1.73 6.82
N VAL A 360 17.58 -1.86 5.49
CA VAL A 360 16.41 -1.57 4.66
C VAL A 360 15.87 -2.89 4.11
N PRO A 361 14.63 -3.26 4.46
CA PRO A 361 13.95 -4.35 3.78
C PRO A 361 13.88 -4.02 2.31
N THR A 362 14.63 -4.74 1.48
CA THR A 362 14.51 -4.63 0.03
C THR A 362 13.14 -5.20 -0.32
N SER A 363 12.22 -4.35 -0.77
CA SER A 363 11.03 -4.81 -1.47
C SER A 363 11.52 -5.46 -2.76
N SER A 364 11.57 -6.79 -2.71
CA SER A 364 11.66 -7.66 -3.88
C SER A 364 10.47 -7.43 -4.79
#